data_AF-A0A9D8KY97-F1
#
_entry.id   AF-A0A9D8KY97-F1
#
_cell.length_a   1.000
_cell.length_b   1.000
_cell.length_c   1.000
_cell.angle_alpha   90.00
_cell.angle_beta   90.00
_cell.angle_gamma   90.00
#
_symmetry.space_group_name_H-M   'P 1'
#
loop_
_entity.id
_entity.type
_entity.pdbx_description
1 polymer ?
#
loop_
_entity_poly.entity_id
_entity_poly.type
_entity_poly.pdbx_seq_one_letter_code
_entity_poly.pdbx_strand_id
1 'polypeptide(L)' 'AAVDAVHAALHPHMSGGTYVNYPDLELTDWQQAYWGGNLPRLRAIKRAVDPANLFTHAQSVPPA' A
#
# COMPACT_ATOMS: atom_id res chain seq x y z
N ALA A 1 9.40 -18.45 2.61
CA ALA A 1 10.06 -19.55 1.85
C ALA A 1 9.10 -20.28 0.90
N ALA A 2 8.10 -21.03 1.40
CA ALA A 2 7.11 -21.68 0.51
C ALA A 2 6.07 -20.69 -0.05
N VAL A 3 5.59 -19.77 0.79
CA VAL A 3 4.65 -18.72 0.39
C VAL A 3 5.28 -17.78 -0.64
N ASP A 4 6.51 -17.34 -0.43
CA ASP A 4 7.22 -16.44 -1.33
C ASP A 4 7.46 -17.10 -2.69
N ALA A 5 7.77 -18.41 -2.72
CA ALA A 5 7.92 -19.16 -3.96
C ALA A 5 6.59 -19.26 -4.74
N VAL A 6 5.47 -19.51 -4.05
CA VAL A 6 4.14 -19.51 -4.66
C VAL A 6 3.76 -18.12 -5.16
N HIS A 7 4.00 -17.08 -4.37
CA HIS A 7 3.74 -15.69 -4.74
C HIS A 7 4.53 -15.31 -6.00
N ALA A 8 5.84 -15.60 -6.03
CA ALA A 8 6.68 -15.35 -7.19
C ALA A 8 6.23 -16.12 -8.44
N ALA A 9 5.82 -17.38 -8.29
CA ALA A 9 5.31 -18.19 -9.40
C ALA A 9 3.98 -17.66 -9.98
N LEU A 10 3.12 -17.08 -9.14
CA LEU A 10 1.83 -16.54 -9.56
C LEU A 10 1.90 -15.08 -10.01
N HIS A 11 2.92 -14.32 -9.63
CA HIS A 11 3.06 -12.89 -9.91
C HIS A 11 2.78 -12.49 -11.38
N PRO A 12 3.26 -13.22 -12.42
CA PRO A 12 2.96 -12.88 -13.82
C PRO A 12 1.47 -12.97 -14.20
N HIS A 13 0.65 -13.64 -13.39
CA HIS A 13 -0.78 -13.82 -13.60
C HIS A 13 -1.64 -12.95 -12.68
N MET A 14 -1.02 -12.12 -11.84
CA MET A 14 -1.69 -11.24 -10.89
C MET A 14 -1.85 -9.83 -11.48
N SER A 15 -2.75 -9.03 -10.89
CA SER A 15 -2.98 -7.64 -11.31
C SER A 15 -1.91 -6.65 -10.82
N GLY A 16 -1.05 -7.07 -9.87
CA GLY A 16 -0.16 -6.18 -9.12
C GLY A 16 -0.84 -5.38 -8.02
N GLY A 17 -2.17 -5.48 -7.87
CA GLY A 17 -2.91 -4.90 -6.77
C GLY A 17 -2.99 -5.84 -5.56
N THR A 18 -3.04 -5.29 -4.36
CA THR A 18 -3.22 -6.04 -3.11
C THR A 18 -4.24 -5.34 -2.20
N TYR A 19 -4.74 -6.07 -1.22
CA TYR A 19 -5.75 -5.56 -0.29
C TYR A 19 -5.12 -5.06 1.00
N VAL A 20 -5.41 -3.81 1.37
CA VAL A 20 -4.79 -3.14 2.53
C VAL A 20 -4.97 -3.89 3.86
N ASN A 21 -6.03 -4.67 4.03
CA ASN A 21 -6.24 -5.46 5.26
C ASN A 21 -5.38 -6.73 5.31
N TYR A 22 -4.60 -7.01 4.26
CA TYR A 22 -3.52 -8.00 4.24
C TYR A 22 -2.17 -7.26 4.13
N PRO A 23 -1.70 -6.65 5.24
CA PRO A 23 -0.46 -5.87 5.23
C PRO A 23 0.74 -6.78 4.92
N ASP A 24 1.60 -6.30 4.04
CA ASP A 24 2.84 -6.97 3.66
C ASP A 24 3.98 -5.96 3.74
N LEU A 25 4.83 -6.09 4.77
CA LEU A 25 5.94 -5.17 5.00
C LEU A 25 7.09 -5.34 3.98
N GLU A 26 7.10 -6.41 3.20
CA GLU A 26 8.08 -6.63 2.13
C GLU A 26 7.66 -5.97 0.81
N LEU A 27 6.40 -5.52 0.71
CA LEU A 27 5.86 -4.85 -0.47
C LEU A 27 6.42 -3.42 -0.62
N THR A 28 7.27 -3.22 -1.62
CA THR A 28 7.99 -1.95 -1.82
C THR A 28 7.13 -0.85 -2.46
N ASP A 29 6.17 -1.21 -3.31
CA ASP A 29 5.27 -0.30 -4.04
C ASP A 29 3.86 -0.23 -3.43
N TRP A 30 3.75 -0.55 -2.13
CA TRP A 30 2.49 -0.72 -1.39
C TRP A 30 1.48 0.41 -1.58
N GLN A 31 1.92 1.66 -1.72
CA GLN A 31 1.03 2.81 -1.92
C GLN A 31 0.19 2.66 -3.20
N GLN A 32 0.85 2.26 -4.28
CA GLN A 32 0.20 2.07 -5.57
C GLN A 32 -0.58 0.74 -5.58
N ALA A 33 -0.01 -0.31 -5.01
CA ALA A 33 -0.62 -1.63 -4.99
C ALA A 33 -1.92 -1.68 -4.15
N TYR A 34 -2.01 -0.93 -3.04
CA TYR A 34 -3.24 -0.84 -2.23
C TYR A 34 -4.27 0.13 -2.80
N TRP A 35 -3.84 1.31 -3.26
CA TRP A 35 -4.76 2.42 -3.50
C TRP A 35 -4.95 2.76 -4.97
N GLY A 36 -4.05 2.32 -5.85
CA GLY A 36 -4.10 2.61 -7.27
C GLY A 36 -4.32 4.10 -7.55
N GLY A 37 -5.25 4.39 -8.46
CA GLY A 37 -5.65 5.76 -8.81
C GLY A 37 -6.26 6.59 -7.67
N ASN A 38 -6.61 5.98 -6.53
CA ASN A 38 -7.14 6.72 -5.36
C ASN A 38 -6.05 7.34 -4.48
N LEU A 39 -4.78 6.94 -4.66
CA LEU A 39 -3.67 7.40 -3.83
C LEU A 39 -3.58 8.95 -3.75
N PRO A 40 -3.69 9.73 -4.86
CA PRO A 40 -3.61 11.19 -4.78
C PRO A 40 -4.72 11.81 -3.91
N ARG A 41 -5.95 11.27 -4.00
CA ARG A 41 -7.09 11.74 -3.18
C ARG A 41 -6.87 11.44 -1.70
N LEU A 42 -6.37 10.26 -1.36
CA LEU A 42 -6.10 9.87 0.02
C LEU A 42 -4.99 10.73 0.64
N ARG A 43 -3.91 11.01 -0.09
CA ARG A 43 -2.82 11.90 0.37
C ARG A 43 -3.34 13.33 0.64
N ALA A 44 -4.25 13.83 -0.20
CA ALA A 44 -4.88 15.13 0.01
C ALA A 44 -5.75 15.17 1.27
N ILE A 45 -6.55 14.11 1.51
CA ILE A 45 -7.37 13.99 2.72
C ILE A 45 -6.47 13.88 3.96
N LYS A 46 -5.44 13.04 3.92
CA LYS A 46 -4.47 12.89 5.01
C LYS A 46 -3.85 14.22 5.42
N ARG A 47 -3.39 15.01 4.45
CA ARG A 47 -2.84 16.35 4.72
C ARG A 47 -3.85 17.30 5.35
N ALA A 48 -5.12 17.24 4.94
CA ALA A 48 -6.16 18.12 5.47
C ALA A 48 -6.60 17.75 6.89
N VAL A 49 -6.66 16.46 7.21
CA VAL A 49 -7.19 15.95 8.49
C VAL A 49 -6.10 15.72 9.54
N ASP A 50 -4.90 15.33 9.11
CA ASP A 50 -3.75 15.06 9.98
C ASP A 50 -2.46 15.70 9.42
N PRO A 51 -2.38 17.05 9.42
CA PRO A 51 -1.24 17.78 8.86
C PRO A 51 0.08 17.54 9.60
N ALA A 52 0.02 17.15 10.88
CA ALA A 52 1.19 16.79 11.68
C ALA A 52 1.62 15.32 11.51
N ASN A 53 0.87 14.54 10.72
CA ASN A 53 1.06 13.10 10.53
C ASN A 53 1.14 12.31 11.86
N LEU A 54 0.30 12.68 12.84
CA LEU A 54 0.25 12.04 14.15
C LEU A 54 -0.16 10.56 14.05
N PHE A 55 -1.09 10.24 13.17
CA PHE A 55 -1.56 8.87 12.95
C PHE A 55 -0.73 8.20 11.85
N THR A 56 0.41 7.63 12.20
CA THR A 56 1.32 7.00 11.23
C THR A 56 1.78 5.62 11.66
N HIS A 57 2.04 4.76 10.68
CA HIS A 57 2.65 3.44 10.82
C HIS A 57 3.39 3.09 9.52
N ALA A 58 4.06 1.93 9.46
CA ALA A 58 4.95 1.55 8.36
C ALA A 58 4.37 1.72 6.93
N GLN A 59 3.05 1.58 6.77
CA GLN A 59 2.35 1.69 5.49
C GLN A 59 1.10 2.57 5.59
N SER A 60 1.12 3.59 6.47
CA SER A 60 0.04 4.60 6.52
C SER A 60 0.12 5.51 5.31
N VAL A 61 -1.01 5.92 4.72
CA VAL A 61 -1.05 6.92 3.64
C VAL A 61 -0.18 8.15 4.01
N PRO A 62 0.85 8.49 3.21
CA PRO A 62 1.69 9.64 3.53
C PRO A 62 0.95 10.95 3.22
N PRO A 63 1.19 12.04 3.96
CA PRO A 63 0.74 13.36 3.51
C PRO A 63 1.40 13.71 2.17
N ALA A 64 0.66 14.42 1.30
CA ALA A 64 1.15 14.79 -0.02
C ALA A 64 2.32 15.76 0.01
#